data_AF-A0A3P1T928-F1
#
_entry.id   AF-A0A3P1T928-F1
#
_cell.length_a   1.000
_cell.length_b   1.000
_cell.length_c   1.000
_cell.angle_alpha   90.00
_cell.angle_beta   90.00
_cell.angle_gamma   90.00
#
_symmetry.space_group_name_H-M   'P 1'
#
loop_
_entity.id
_entity.type
_entity.pdbx_description
1 polymer ?
#
loop_
_entity_poly.entity_id
_entity_poly.type
_entity_poly.pdbx_seq_one_letter_code
_entity_poly.pdbx_strand_id
1 'polypeptide(L)'
;MTDLEFSREAVGVKAKQNWHDSETFAVIGGQAGRLDPVPAFVDLPVIPAGGVASLRKTFSTFCLDMEKVLMEFSDACAILGSGTNSAVSNMDDTEETTSEQFIELSRRMGGVPS
;
A
#
# COMPACT_ATOMS: atom_id res chain seq x y z
N MET A 1 -5.85 20.51 -33.93
CA MET A 1 -5.06 19.32 -33.61
C MET A 1 -5.30 19.10 -32.13
N THR A 2 -6.09 18.09 -31.79
CA THR A 2 -6.40 17.77 -30.39
C THR A 2 -5.24 16.95 -29.87
N ASP A 3 -4.51 17.46 -28.87
CA ASP A 3 -3.47 16.71 -28.16
C ASP A 3 -4.09 15.43 -27.61
N LEU A 4 -3.57 14.28 -28.04
CA LEU A 4 -3.96 12.98 -27.53
C LEU A 4 -3.09 12.68 -26.31
N GLU A 5 -3.32 13.43 -25.22
CA GLU A 5 -2.60 13.23 -23.97
C GLU A 5 -3.23 12.11 -23.14
N PHE A 6 -2.38 11.32 -22.49
CA PHE A 6 -2.78 10.31 -21.54
C PHE A 6 -3.49 10.95 -20.34
N SER A 7 -4.83 10.85 -20.32
CA SER A 7 -5.63 11.33 -19.20
C SER A 7 -5.55 10.35 -18.02
N ARG A 8 -4.64 10.65 -17.09
CA ARG A 8 -4.48 9.96 -15.79
C ARG A 8 -5.81 9.82 -15.01
N GLU A 9 -6.72 10.78 -15.19
CA GLU A 9 -8.07 10.75 -14.59
C GLU A 9 -9.01 9.75 -15.26
N ALA A 10 -8.90 9.55 -16.59
CA ALA A 10 -9.78 8.67 -17.36
C ALA A 10 -9.50 7.17 -17.14
N VAL A 11 -8.24 6.80 -16.85
CA VAL A 11 -7.85 5.40 -16.57
C VAL A 11 -7.99 5.01 -15.10
N GLY A 12 -8.45 5.91 -14.24
CA GLY A 12 -8.64 5.63 -12.81
C GLY A 12 -7.33 5.38 -12.04
N VAL A 13 -6.17 5.54 -12.69
CA VAL A 13 -4.86 5.51 -12.05
C VAL A 13 -4.63 6.86 -11.37
N LYS A 14 -5.41 7.11 -10.31
CA LYS A 14 -5.02 8.08 -9.30
C LYS A 14 -3.91 7.42 -8.51
N ALA A 15 -2.67 7.58 -8.96
CA ALA A 15 -1.53 7.51 -8.07
C ALA A 15 -1.82 8.51 -6.95
N LYS A 16 -2.40 8.03 -5.86
CA LYS A 16 -2.52 8.80 -4.64
C LYS A 16 -1.08 9.00 -4.21
N GLN A 17 -0.54 10.17 -4.58
CA GLN A 17 0.85 10.57 -4.36
C GLN A 17 1.23 10.44 -2.87
N ASN A 18 0.23 10.41 -1.99
CA ASN A 18 0.32 10.25 -0.56
C ASN A 18 -0.41 8.99 -0.06
N TRP A 19 -0.10 7.81 -0.61
CA TRP A 19 -0.56 6.54 -0.02
C TRP A 19 0.20 6.33 1.31
N HIS A 20 -0.36 6.82 2.41
CA HIS A 20 0.25 6.73 3.75
C HIS A 20 -0.32 5.56 4.57
N ASP A 21 -1.20 4.75 3.97
CA ASP A 21 -1.86 3.65 4.68
C ASP A 21 -0.83 2.60 5.12
N SER A 22 0.22 2.36 4.33
CA SER A 22 1.33 1.47 4.70
C SER A 22 2.02 1.93 5.99
N GLU A 23 2.45 3.20 6.03
CA GLU A 23 3.06 3.80 7.22
C GLU A 23 2.10 3.80 8.41
N THR A 24 0.83 4.10 8.18
CA THR A 24 -0.21 4.10 9.21
C THR A 24 -0.36 2.71 9.84
N PHE A 25 -0.46 1.66 9.03
CA PHE A 25 -0.53 0.29 9.51
C PHE A 25 0.75 -0.15 10.21
N ALA A 26 1.93 0.25 9.73
CA ALA A 26 3.21 -0.04 10.38
C ALA A 26 3.30 0.61 11.77
N VAL A 27 2.88 1.88 11.90
CA VAL A 27 2.87 2.58 13.19
C VAL A 27 1.90 1.92 14.16
N ILE A 28 0.67 1.61 13.73
CA ILE A 28 -0.34 0.97 14.59
C ILE A 28 0.12 -0.44 14.98
N GLY A 29 0.65 -1.23 14.02
CA GLY A 29 1.20 -2.57 14.25
C GLY A 29 2.32 -2.55 15.29
N GLY A 30 3.28 -1.63 15.13
CA GLY A 30 4.37 -1.45 16.09
C GLY A 30 3.91 -1.06 17.50
N GLN A 31 2.79 -0.34 17.66
CA GLN A 31 2.20 -0.10 18.98
C GLN A 31 1.41 -1.30 19.51
N ALA A 32 0.69 -2.03 18.65
CA ALA A 32 -0.04 -3.23 19.03
C ALA A 32 0.89 -4.31 19.62
N GLY A 33 2.08 -4.48 19.03
CA GLY A 33 3.12 -5.40 19.55
C GLY A 33 3.72 -5.01 20.90
N ARG A 34 3.52 -3.75 21.33
CA ARG A 34 3.98 -3.24 22.64
C ARG A 34 2.93 -3.35 23.73
N LEU A 35 1.73 -3.83 23.41
CA LEU A 35 0.70 -4.08 24.42
C LEU A 35 1.15 -5.25 25.30
N ASP A 36 1.50 -4.95 26.55
CA ASP A 36 1.68 -5.96 27.58
C ASP A 36 0.37 -6.10 28.37
N PRO A 37 -0.37 -7.20 28.20
CA PRO A 37 -1.61 -7.40 28.90
C PRO A 37 -1.42 -8.01 30.29
N VAL A 38 -0.20 -8.45 30.65
CA VAL A 38 0.12 -9.07 31.95
C VAL A 38 -0.37 -8.24 33.15
N PRO A 39 -0.22 -6.89 33.18
CA PRO A 39 -0.68 -6.07 34.30
C PRO A 39 -2.21 -5.98 34.41
N ALA A 40 -2.95 -6.26 33.33
CA ALA A 40 -4.41 -6.23 33.33
C ALA A 40 -5.03 -7.47 33.99
N PHE A 41 -4.24 -8.53 34.20
CA PHE A 41 -4.70 -9.77 34.83
C PHE A 41 -4.23 -9.84 36.29
N VAL A 42 -5.19 -9.71 37.20
CA VAL A 42 -4.97 -9.89 38.65
C VAL A 42 -5.21 -11.34 39.03
N ASP A 43 -4.24 -11.95 39.72
CA ASP A 43 -4.41 -13.29 40.28
C ASP A 43 -5.24 -13.20 41.56
N LEU A 44 -6.47 -13.72 41.51
CA LEU A 44 -7.38 -13.71 42.67
C LEU A 44 -7.05 -14.88 43.61
N PRO A 45 -6.91 -14.66 44.93
CA PRO A 45 -6.37 -15.64 45.86
C PRO A 45 -7.30 -16.83 46.19
N VAL A 46 -8.52 -16.92 45.64
CA VAL A 46 -9.59 -17.80 46.19
C VAL A 46 -10.18 -18.82 45.20
N ILE A 47 -9.86 -18.75 43.89
CA ILE A 47 -10.44 -19.65 42.87
C ILE A 47 -9.31 -20.29 42.07
N PRO A 48 -9.40 -21.56 41.64
CA PRO A 48 -8.39 -22.15 40.76
C PRO A 48 -8.12 -21.23 39.56
N ALA A 49 -6.91 -20.67 39.51
CA ALA A 49 -6.50 -19.59 38.61
C ALA A 49 -6.34 -20.02 37.13
N GLY A 50 -6.73 -21.26 36.78
CA GLY A 50 -6.59 -21.79 35.43
C GLY A 50 -7.35 -20.99 34.36
N GLY A 51 -8.50 -20.41 34.72
CA GLY A 51 -9.27 -19.54 33.83
C GLY A 51 -8.56 -18.21 33.55
N VAL A 52 -8.02 -17.56 34.59
CA VAL A 52 -7.26 -16.30 34.45
C VAL A 52 -5.97 -16.53 33.68
N ALA A 53 -5.27 -17.64 33.95
CA ALA A 53 -4.07 -18.03 33.21
C ALA A 53 -4.37 -18.31 31.72
N SER A 54 -5.46 -19.01 31.40
CA SER A 54 -5.90 -19.21 30.02
C SER A 54 -6.26 -17.90 29.33
N LEU A 55 -7.03 -17.04 29.99
CA LEU A 55 -7.42 -15.75 29.43
C LEU A 55 -6.20 -14.86 29.16
N ARG A 56 -5.24 -14.82 30.11
CA ARG A 56 -3.95 -14.14 29.96
C ARG A 56 -3.22 -14.63 28.72
N LYS A 57 -3.09 -15.95 28.56
CA LYS A 57 -2.43 -16.56 27.41
C LYS A 57 -3.13 -16.22 26.09
N THR A 58 -4.45 -16.39 26.03
CA THR A 58 -5.25 -16.10 24.83
C THR A 58 -5.15 -14.63 24.43
N PHE A 59 -5.19 -13.72 25.40
CA PHE A 59 -5.09 -12.29 25.12
C PHE A 59 -3.68 -11.89 24.65
N SER A 60 -2.62 -12.44 25.26
CA SER A 60 -1.26 -12.26 24.76
C SER A 60 -1.10 -12.74 23.32
N THR A 61 -1.66 -13.92 22.99
CA THR A 61 -1.65 -14.43 21.61
C THR A 61 -2.43 -13.50 20.66
N PHE A 62 -3.59 -13.01 21.08
CA PHE A 62 -4.38 -12.06 20.29
C PHE A 62 -3.60 -10.77 19.96
N CYS A 63 -2.90 -10.17 20.94
CA CYS A 63 -2.09 -8.97 20.69
C CYS A 63 -0.98 -9.22 19.66
N LEU A 64 -0.28 -10.36 19.77
CA LEU A 64 0.78 -10.75 18.82
C LEU A 64 0.23 -11.03 17.42
N ASP A 65 -0.95 -11.64 17.31
CA ASP A 65 -1.56 -11.92 16.02
C ASP A 65 -2.09 -10.63 15.37
N MET A 66 -2.62 -9.70 16.16
CA MET A 66 -3.02 -8.38 15.67
C MET A 66 -1.83 -7.56 15.16
N GLU A 67 -0.68 -7.61 15.84
CA GLU A 67 0.57 -7.02 15.33
C GLU A 67 0.90 -7.55 13.94
N LYS A 68 0.93 -8.88 13.76
CA LYS A 68 1.23 -9.49 12.46
C LYS A 68 0.23 -9.09 11.37
N VAL A 69 -1.06 -9.11 11.69
CA VAL A 69 -2.13 -8.72 10.74
C VAL A 69 -1.94 -7.28 10.28
N LEU A 70 -1.63 -6.36 11.21
CA LEU A 70 -1.39 -4.95 10.88
C LEU A 70 -0.13 -4.79 10.03
N MET A 71 0.94 -5.55 10.31
CA MET A 71 2.16 -5.54 9.49
C MET A 71 1.90 -6.07 8.06
N GLU A 72 1.11 -7.13 7.91
CA GLU A 72 0.73 -7.64 6.58
C GLU A 72 -0.11 -6.62 5.79
N PHE A 73 -1.00 -5.88 6.45
CA PHE A 73 -1.71 -4.76 5.80
C PHE A 73 -0.77 -3.64 5.38
N SER A 74 0.25 -3.33 6.19
CA SER A 74 1.30 -2.38 5.83
C SER A 74 2.03 -2.81 4.56
N ASP A 75 2.44 -4.08 4.48
CA ASP A 75 3.17 -4.63 3.34
C ASP A 75 2.29 -4.68 2.08
N ALA A 76 1.03 -5.12 2.21
CA ALA A 76 0.07 -5.10 1.10
C ALA A 76 -0.15 -3.68 0.56
N CYS A 77 -0.27 -2.69 1.46
CA CYS A 77 -0.38 -1.28 1.09
C CYS A 77 0.88 -0.77 0.36
N ALA A 78 2.08 -1.17 0.80
CA ALA A 78 3.33 -0.81 0.13
C ALA A 78 3.42 -1.41 -1.27
N ILE A 79 3.02 -2.67 -1.44
CA ILE A 79 2.99 -3.35 -2.74
C ILE A 79 1.99 -2.66 -3.69
N LEU A 80 0.79 -2.34 -3.21
CA LEU A 80 -0.21 -1.63 -4.03
C LEU A 80 0.26 -0.23 -4.45
N GLY A 81 0.88 0.52 -3.53
CA GLY A 81 1.45 1.83 -3.82
C GLY A 81 2.57 1.76 -4.87
N SER A 82 3.49 0.82 -4.74
CA SER A 82 4.59 0.63 -5.70
C SER A 82 4.10 0.16 -7.07
N GLY A 83 3.12 -0.74 -7.14
CA GLY A 83 2.50 -1.18 -8.40
C GLY A 83 1.83 -0.03 -9.15
N THR A 84 1.19 0.88 -8.42
CA THR A 84 0.58 2.09 -9.00
C THR A 84 1.65 3.03 -9.59
N ASN A 85 2.76 3.23 -8.89
CA ASN A 85 3.87 4.05 -9.40
C ASN A 85 4.49 3.46 -10.67
N SER A 86 4.73 2.15 -10.69
CA SER A 86 5.26 1.47 -11.89
C SER A 86 4.30 1.56 -13.07
N ALA A 87 2.99 1.43 -12.83
CA ALA A 87 1.98 1.56 -13.88
C ALA A 87 1.96 2.98 -14.48
N VAL A 88 2.08 4.02 -13.66
CA VAL A 88 2.18 5.41 -14.14
C VAL A 88 3.44 5.61 -14.99
N SER A 89 4.61 5.17 -14.49
CA SER A 89 5.87 5.29 -15.24
C SER A 89 5.78 4.63 -16.61
N ASN A 90 5.25 3.40 -16.68
CA ASN A 90 5.12 2.68 -17.95
C ASN A 90 4.20 3.39 -18.94
N MET A 91 3.14 4.05 -18.46
CA MET A 91 2.20 4.78 -19.31
C MET A 91 2.81 6.10 -19.81
N ASP A 92 3.53 6.82 -18.96
CA ASP A 92 4.29 8.02 -19.33
C ASP A 92 5.36 7.68 -20.41
N ASP A 93 6.14 6.60 -20.21
CA ASP A 93 7.16 6.15 -21.17
C ASP A 93 6.56 5.76 -22.54
N THR A 94 5.38 5.13 -22.52
CA THR A 94 4.66 4.73 -23.74
C THR A 94 4.15 5.95 -24.50
N GLU A 95 3.66 6.97 -23.79
CA GLU A 95 3.19 8.22 -24.38
C GLU A 95 4.32 9.01 -25.03
N GLU A 96 5.47 9.13 -24.34
CA GLU A 96 6.66 9.79 -24.88
C GLU A 96 7.12 9.10 -26.16
N THR A 97 7.28 7.77 -26.12
CA THR A 97 7.67 6.97 -27.28
C THR A 97 6.70 7.13 -28.45
N THR A 98 5.38 7.11 -28.18
CA THR A 98 4.36 7.25 -29.22
C THR A 98 4.37 8.65 -29.83
N SER A 99 4.56 9.68 -29.01
CA SER A 99 4.66 11.07 -29.44
C SER A 99 5.89 11.30 -30.33
N GLU A 100 7.05 10.77 -29.93
CA GLU A 100 8.28 10.83 -30.74
C GLU A 100 8.10 10.13 -32.10
N GLN A 101 7.50 8.94 -32.11
CA GLN A 101 7.21 8.20 -33.34
C GLN A 101 6.23 8.96 -34.24
N PHE A 102 5.21 9.61 -33.67
CA PHE A 102 4.25 10.40 -34.43
C PHE A 102 4.89 11.66 -35.05
N ILE A 103 5.76 12.34 -34.30
CA ILE A 103 6.53 13.49 -34.82
C ILE A 103 7.45 13.04 -35.95
N GLU A 104 8.14 11.91 -35.80
CA GLU A 104 9.03 11.37 -36.84
C GLU A 104 8.24 10.93 -38.08
N LEU A 105 7.10 10.26 -37.91
CA LEU A 105 6.22 9.90 -39.02
C LEU A 105 5.70 11.15 -39.74
N SER A 106 5.30 12.18 -38.99
CA SER A 106 4.86 13.46 -39.54
C SER A 106 5.98 14.18 -40.30
N ARG A 107 7.22 14.13 -39.81
CA ARG A 107 8.41 14.64 -40.50
C ARG A 107 8.66 13.90 -41.81
N ARG A 108 8.52 12.57 -41.81
CA ARG A 108 8.67 11.73 -43.01
C ARG A 108 7.55 11.94 -44.03
N MET A 109 6.31 12.16 -43.59
CA MET A 109 5.17 12.45 -44.46
C MET A 109 5.11 13.91 -44.92
N GLY A 110 5.70 14.84 -44.17
CA GLY A 110 5.85 16.26 -44.51
C GLY A 110 7.04 16.58 -45.42
N GLY A 111 7.82 15.57 -45.82
CA GLY A 111 8.85 15.70 -46.85
C GLY A 111 8.21 15.91 -48.23
N VAL A 112 8.51 17.06 -48.83
CA VAL A 112 7.99 17.55 -50.11
C VAL A 112 8.24 16.55 -51.27
N PRO A 113 7.24 16.33 -52.16
CA PRO A 113 7.45 15.70 -53.46
C PRO A 113 8.19 16.66 -54.41
N SER A 114 9.28 16.16 -55.03
CA SER A 114 10.02 16.67 -56.21
C SER A 114 10.17 18.18 -56.38
#